data_AF-A0A520RXR9-F1
#
_entry.id   AF-A0A520RXR9-F1
#
_cell.length_a   1.000
_cell.length_b   1.000
_cell.length_c   1.000
_cell.angle_alpha   90.00
_cell.angle_beta   90.00
_cell.angle_gamma   90.00
#
_symmetry.space_group_name_H-M   'P 1'
#
loop_
_entity.id
_entity.type
_entity.pdbx_description
1 polymer ?
#
loop_
_entity_poly.entity_id
_entity_poly.type
_entity_poly.pdbx_seq_one_letter_code
_entity_poly.pdbx_strand_id
1 'polypeptide(L)'
;MIRKTIKLCVVLWVSSFLIAPTTALALSLSHQRAIPADLVQYILPRFSLKTRVRFDRVQTSGDIQFLTEEPDVGTAIFTLASGAVVYVGTSVSFAEDPDYIALVNWLLSEPGRATIADFRQEGSQVAFPVEAAEAAPVQVVIVGDIDNGRQLSMNHCRRCHKVDRADKYAGIGNSPSFHAMRSFDDWYVRFSTFYAVSPHKALISVEGSGIEKNRNLIAIAPIDLEISDINDIVAFVHSLTPLDLGKPIQFNP
;
A
#
# COMPACT_ATOMS: atom_id res chain seq x y z
N MET A 1 -42.41 -13.05 -72.20
CA MET A 1 -42.31 -11.90 -71.27
C MET A 1 -41.52 -12.37 -70.04
N ILE A 2 -40.18 -12.39 -70.09
CA ILE A 2 -39.26 -11.36 -69.54
C ILE A 2 -39.43 -11.13 -68.03
N ARG A 3 -38.47 -11.63 -67.22
CA ARG A 3 -37.77 -10.95 -66.10
C ARG A 3 -36.90 -12.00 -65.37
N LYS A 4 -35.63 -12.16 -65.77
CA LYS A 4 -34.41 -11.43 -65.33
C LYS A 4 -33.91 -11.88 -63.95
N THR A 5 -32.77 -12.55 -64.02
CA THR A 5 -31.79 -12.96 -63.00
C THR A 5 -31.13 -11.78 -62.29
N ILE A 6 -30.97 -11.83 -60.97
CA ILE A 6 -29.91 -11.11 -60.22
C ILE A 6 -29.47 -12.02 -59.06
N LYS A 7 -28.28 -12.64 -59.18
CA LYS A 7 -27.56 -13.22 -58.04
C LYS A 7 -26.55 -12.17 -57.57
N LEU A 8 -26.73 -11.69 -56.35
CA LEU A 8 -25.87 -10.71 -55.71
C LEU A 8 -24.69 -11.46 -55.05
N CYS A 9 -23.51 -11.42 -55.66
CA CYS A 9 -22.26 -11.87 -55.02
C CYS A 9 -21.61 -10.66 -54.34
N VAL A 10 -21.71 -10.59 -53.01
CA VAL A 10 -20.95 -9.63 -52.19
C VAL A 10 -19.63 -10.30 -51.83
N VAL A 11 -18.53 -9.80 -52.39
CA VAL A 11 -17.17 -10.14 -51.97
C VAL A 11 -16.75 -9.10 -50.92
N LEU A 12 -16.72 -9.50 -49.65
CA LEU A 12 -16.17 -8.69 -48.56
C LEU A 12 -14.66 -8.88 -48.52
N TRP A 13 -13.91 -7.86 -48.91
CA TRP A 13 -12.46 -7.76 -48.73
C TRP A 13 -12.19 -7.24 -47.32
N VAL A 14 -11.84 -8.13 -46.39
CA VAL A 14 -11.38 -7.73 -45.05
C VAL A 14 -9.87 -7.53 -45.13
N SER A 15 -9.44 -6.28 -45.20
CA SER A 15 -8.04 -5.89 -45.04
C SER A 15 -7.68 -5.98 -43.56
N SER A 16 -7.08 -7.11 -43.15
CA SER A 16 -6.50 -7.25 -41.82
C SER A 16 -5.26 -6.38 -41.70
N PHE A 17 -5.37 -5.24 -41.02
CA PHE A 17 -4.23 -4.52 -40.47
C PHE A 17 -3.64 -5.38 -39.33
N LEU A 18 -2.54 -6.07 -39.62
CA LEU A 18 -1.71 -6.70 -38.58
C LEU A 18 -0.99 -5.59 -37.81
N ILE A 19 -1.56 -5.18 -36.68
CA ILE A 19 -0.83 -4.43 -35.66
C ILE A 19 0.07 -5.47 -34.97
N ALA A 20 1.35 -5.49 -35.32
CA ALA A 20 2.33 -6.29 -34.60
C ALA A 20 2.42 -5.74 -33.17
N PRO A 21 2.30 -6.57 -32.11
CA PRO A 21 2.55 -6.12 -30.76
C PRO A 21 4.03 -5.72 -30.67
N THR A 22 4.30 -4.47 -30.29
CA THR A 22 5.61 -4.07 -29.76
C THR A 22 5.84 -4.84 -28.47
N THR A 23 6.53 -5.97 -28.56
CA THR A 23 7.11 -6.63 -27.39
C THR A 23 8.13 -5.66 -26.81
N ALA A 24 7.79 -5.01 -25.69
CA ALA A 24 8.79 -4.34 -24.87
C ALA A 24 9.87 -5.38 -24.55
N LEU A 25 11.10 -5.13 -24.99
CA LEU A 25 12.23 -6.00 -24.67
C LEU A 25 12.47 -5.91 -23.17
N ALA A 26 12.63 -7.05 -22.51
CA ALA A 26 12.98 -7.09 -21.11
C ALA A 26 14.36 -6.45 -20.91
N LEU A 27 14.53 -5.67 -19.84
CA LEU A 27 15.86 -5.15 -19.49
C LEU A 27 16.81 -6.31 -19.20
N SER A 28 18.06 -6.15 -19.63
CA SER A 28 19.13 -7.09 -19.33
C SER A 28 19.74 -6.81 -17.95
N LEU A 29 20.17 -7.87 -17.26
CA LEU A 29 20.75 -7.76 -15.93
C LEU A 29 22.04 -8.58 -15.80
N SER A 30 23.08 -7.93 -15.26
CA SER A 30 24.38 -8.53 -14.98
C SER A 30 24.84 -8.26 -13.54
N HIS A 31 25.96 -8.86 -13.15
CA HIS A 31 26.61 -8.58 -11.86
C HIS A 31 28.12 -8.65 -12.00
N GLN A 32 28.84 -7.87 -11.19
CA GLN A 32 30.29 -7.98 -11.10
C GLN A 32 30.70 -9.33 -10.50
N ARG A 33 31.91 -9.78 -10.87
CA ARG A 33 32.49 -11.05 -10.43
C ARG A 33 32.69 -11.14 -8.91
N ALA A 34 32.89 -10.02 -8.24
CA ALA A 34 33.01 -9.95 -6.79
C ALA A 34 31.71 -10.32 -6.05
N ILE A 35 30.58 -10.31 -6.77
CA ILE A 35 29.25 -10.57 -6.22
C ILE A 35 28.89 -12.03 -6.52
N PRO A 36 28.55 -12.85 -5.51
CA PRO A 36 28.23 -14.26 -5.71
C PRO A 36 27.08 -14.44 -6.71
N ALA A 37 27.32 -15.21 -7.78
CA ALA A 37 26.29 -15.48 -8.79
C ALA A 37 25.05 -16.16 -8.18
N ASP A 38 25.27 -17.07 -7.22
CA ASP A 38 24.23 -17.80 -6.51
C ASP A 38 23.33 -16.88 -5.68
N LEU A 39 23.87 -15.77 -5.13
CA LEU A 39 23.06 -14.77 -4.44
C LEU A 39 22.09 -14.11 -5.41
N VAL A 40 22.55 -13.74 -6.60
CA VAL A 40 21.67 -13.12 -7.60
C VAL A 40 20.65 -14.14 -8.13
N GLN A 41 21.05 -15.40 -8.30
CA GLN A 41 20.15 -16.51 -8.63
C GLN A 41 19.13 -16.80 -7.52
N TYR A 42 19.46 -16.51 -6.26
CA TYR A 42 18.55 -16.64 -5.11
C TYR A 42 17.55 -15.48 -5.04
N ILE A 43 18.00 -14.26 -5.36
CA ILE A 43 17.21 -13.02 -5.32
C ILE A 43 16.14 -13.01 -6.43
N LEU A 44 16.54 -13.21 -7.68
CA LEU A 44 15.68 -12.88 -8.83
C LEU A 44 14.38 -13.70 -8.91
N PRO A 45 14.35 -15.02 -8.65
CA PRO A 45 13.09 -15.77 -8.67
C PRO A 45 12.07 -15.27 -7.66
N ARG A 46 12.52 -14.78 -6.49
CA ARG A 46 11.65 -14.25 -5.43
C ARG A 46 11.10 -12.88 -5.79
N PHE A 47 11.94 -12.04 -6.37
CA PHE A 47 11.51 -10.78 -6.98
C PHE A 47 10.44 -11.03 -8.05
N SER A 48 10.74 -11.86 -9.06
CA SER A 48 9.82 -12.16 -10.16
C SER A 48 8.51 -12.79 -9.72
N LEU A 49 8.51 -13.60 -8.65
CA LEU A 49 7.27 -14.16 -8.09
C LEU A 49 6.33 -13.07 -7.56
N LYS A 50 6.88 -12.02 -6.93
CA LYS A 50 6.09 -10.95 -6.31
C LYS A 50 5.70 -9.86 -7.32
N THR A 51 6.59 -9.53 -8.24
CA THR A 51 6.43 -8.37 -9.15
C THR A 51 6.01 -8.75 -10.55
N ARG A 52 6.18 -10.02 -10.96
CA ARG A 52 6.01 -10.52 -12.34
C ARG A 52 6.99 -9.93 -13.36
N VAL A 53 7.95 -9.12 -12.92
CA VAL A 53 9.03 -8.56 -13.75
C VAL A 53 10.14 -9.59 -13.91
N ARG A 54 10.72 -9.68 -15.11
CA ARG A 54 11.83 -10.59 -15.45
C ARG A 54 12.90 -9.84 -16.22
N PHE A 55 14.14 -10.26 -16.03
CA PHE A 55 15.30 -9.68 -16.70
C PHE A 55 16.03 -10.74 -17.51
N ASP A 56 16.57 -10.32 -18.66
CA ASP A 56 17.45 -11.17 -19.46
C ASP A 56 18.85 -11.21 -18.85
N ARG A 57 19.31 -12.39 -18.44
CA ARG A 57 20.60 -12.55 -17.77
C ARG A 57 21.74 -12.49 -18.77
N VAL A 58 22.62 -11.50 -18.60
CA VAL A 58 23.84 -11.35 -19.40
C VAL A 58 25.06 -11.37 -18.49
N GLN A 59 26.21 -11.78 -19.03
CA GLN A 59 27.44 -11.94 -18.24
C GLN A 59 28.01 -10.60 -17.80
N THR A 60 27.96 -9.60 -18.67
CA THR A 60 28.54 -8.27 -18.46
C THR A 60 27.67 -7.20 -19.12
N SER A 61 27.79 -5.96 -18.65
CA SER A 61 27.20 -4.78 -19.30
C SER A 61 25.68 -4.87 -19.51
N GLY A 62 24.96 -5.47 -18.56
CA GLY A 62 23.50 -5.42 -18.56
C GLY A 62 23.00 -4.00 -18.33
N ASP A 63 21.76 -3.74 -18.76
CA ASP A 63 21.06 -2.47 -18.53
C ASP A 63 20.97 -2.16 -17.03
N ILE A 64 20.78 -3.20 -16.22
CA ILE A 64 20.86 -3.19 -14.76
C ILE A 64 22.08 -4.00 -14.30
N GLN A 65 22.84 -3.49 -13.35
CA GLN A 65 24.06 -4.12 -12.87
C GLN A 65 24.14 -4.13 -11.35
N PHE A 66 24.50 -5.27 -10.78
CA PHE A 66 25.02 -5.31 -9.41
C PHE A 66 26.52 -4.97 -9.42
N LEU A 67 26.92 -3.92 -8.71
CA LEU A 67 28.25 -3.31 -8.74
C LEU A 67 28.80 -3.15 -7.32
N THR A 68 30.12 -3.21 -7.16
CA THR A 68 30.80 -2.91 -5.87
C THR A 68 31.42 -1.52 -5.82
N GLU A 69 31.46 -0.84 -6.97
CA GLU A 69 31.82 0.57 -7.09
C GLU A 69 30.53 1.39 -7.21
N GLU A 70 30.51 2.58 -6.62
CA GLU A 70 29.36 3.47 -6.65
C GLU A 70 29.13 3.98 -8.09
N PRO A 71 27.97 3.68 -8.71
CA PRO A 71 27.67 4.14 -10.06
C PRO A 71 27.11 5.57 -10.07
N ASP A 72 27.13 6.24 -11.24
CA ASP A 72 26.49 7.55 -11.44
C ASP A 72 24.98 7.51 -11.14
N VAL A 73 24.33 6.39 -11.49
CA VAL A 73 22.92 6.11 -11.17
C VAL A 73 22.84 4.74 -10.52
N GLY A 74 22.56 4.70 -9.23
CA GLY A 74 22.33 3.46 -8.50
C GLY A 74 21.98 3.66 -7.04
N THR A 75 21.74 2.56 -6.35
CA THR A 75 21.35 2.56 -4.95
C THR A 75 22.09 1.46 -4.22
N ALA A 76 22.65 1.77 -3.05
CA ALA A 76 23.26 0.79 -2.17
C ALA A 76 22.18 -0.16 -1.61
N ILE A 77 22.36 -1.47 -1.78
CA ILE A 77 21.35 -2.46 -1.41
C ILE A 77 21.82 -3.36 -0.26
N PHE A 78 23.08 -3.78 -0.26
CA PHE A 78 23.62 -4.65 0.79
C PHE A 78 25.13 -4.55 0.86
N THR A 79 25.71 -5.03 1.94
CA THR A 79 27.16 -5.19 2.10
C THR A 79 27.51 -6.67 2.07
N LEU A 80 28.57 -7.04 1.37
CA LEU A 80 29.11 -8.41 1.40
C LEU A 80 29.87 -8.67 2.71
N ALA A 81 30.07 -9.94 3.07
CA ALA A 81 30.91 -10.31 4.21
C ALA A 81 32.38 -9.81 4.09
N SER A 82 32.82 -9.48 2.87
CA SER A 82 34.12 -8.82 2.62
C SER A 82 34.16 -7.35 3.04
N GLY A 83 33.02 -6.74 3.37
CA GLY A 83 32.86 -5.31 3.63
C GLY A 83 32.57 -4.47 2.38
N ALA A 84 32.53 -5.06 1.18
CA ALA A 84 32.19 -4.35 -0.04
C ALA A 84 30.70 -4.01 -0.09
N VAL A 85 30.38 -2.73 -0.30
CA VAL A 85 29.00 -2.26 -0.54
C VAL A 85 28.61 -2.66 -1.96
N VAL A 86 27.43 -3.24 -2.11
CA VAL A 86 26.85 -3.60 -3.40
C VAL A 86 25.73 -2.64 -3.75
N TYR A 87 25.88 -2.00 -4.90
CA TYR A 87 24.91 -1.14 -5.54
C TYR A 87 24.15 -1.91 -6.61
N VAL A 88 22.89 -1.57 -6.81
CA VAL A 88 22.19 -1.86 -8.07
C VAL A 88 22.18 -0.56 -8.86
N GLY A 89 22.91 -0.57 -9.97
CA GLY A 89 23.09 0.58 -10.85
C GLY A 89 22.50 0.37 -12.23
N THR A 90 22.27 1.47 -12.93
CA THR A 90 21.82 1.49 -14.33
C THR A 90 22.38 2.72 -15.05
N SER A 91 22.11 2.86 -16.34
CA SER A 91 22.44 4.09 -17.08
C SER A 91 21.39 5.17 -16.86
N VAL A 92 21.74 6.44 -17.12
CA VAL A 92 20.79 7.57 -17.04
C VAL A 92 19.52 7.32 -17.88
N SER A 93 19.66 6.64 -19.02
CA SER A 93 18.53 6.32 -19.91
C SER A 93 17.47 5.39 -19.30
N PHE A 94 17.83 4.64 -18.26
CA PHE A 94 16.96 3.67 -17.58
C PHE A 94 16.70 4.05 -16.11
N ALA A 95 17.15 5.23 -15.67
CA ALA A 95 16.98 5.69 -14.29
C ALA A 95 15.50 5.76 -13.87
N GLU A 96 14.62 6.11 -14.81
CA GLU A 96 13.17 6.20 -14.60
C GLU A 96 12.41 4.97 -15.11
N ASP A 97 13.12 3.91 -15.53
CA ASP A 97 12.46 2.70 -16.03
C ASP A 97 11.69 1.99 -14.91
N PRO A 98 10.40 1.62 -15.13
CA PRO A 98 9.57 1.02 -14.10
C PRO A 98 10.11 -0.32 -13.59
N ASP A 99 10.79 -1.12 -14.42
CA ASP A 99 11.31 -2.43 -14.02
C ASP A 99 12.58 -2.27 -13.16
N TYR A 100 13.43 -1.29 -13.47
CA TYR A 100 14.56 -0.90 -12.62
C TYR A 100 14.08 -0.39 -11.25
N ILE A 101 13.14 0.56 -11.24
CA ILE A 101 12.54 1.10 -10.02
C ILE A 101 11.90 -0.02 -9.18
N ALA A 102 11.17 -0.95 -9.82
CA ALA A 102 10.55 -2.07 -9.15
C ALA A 102 11.59 -2.98 -8.47
N LEU A 103 12.72 -3.26 -9.12
CA LEU A 103 13.80 -4.05 -8.55
C LEU A 103 14.41 -3.37 -7.32
N VAL A 104 14.78 -2.10 -7.42
CA VAL A 104 15.39 -1.34 -6.32
C VAL A 104 14.43 -1.25 -5.13
N ASN A 105 13.17 -0.88 -5.37
CA ASN A 105 12.15 -0.78 -4.32
C ASN A 105 11.91 -2.13 -3.63
N TRP A 106 11.85 -3.21 -4.40
CA TRP A 106 11.67 -4.54 -3.82
C TRP A 106 12.88 -4.94 -2.96
N LEU A 107 14.10 -4.69 -3.43
CA LEU A 107 15.32 -5.01 -2.69
C LEU A 107 15.44 -4.23 -1.35
N LEU A 108 14.94 -3.01 -1.30
CA LEU A 108 14.88 -2.17 -0.09
C LEU A 108 13.68 -2.50 0.82
N SER A 109 12.67 -3.19 0.31
CA SER A 109 11.50 -3.59 1.09
C SER A 109 11.83 -4.69 2.11
N GLU A 110 10.97 -4.88 3.11
CA GLU A 110 11.12 -5.95 4.10
C GLU A 110 11.32 -7.35 3.45
N PRO A 111 10.49 -7.80 2.47
CA PRO A 111 10.73 -9.08 1.78
C PRO A 111 12.08 -9.18 1.05
N GLY A 112 12.54 -8.10 0.42
CA GLY A 112 13.83 -8.09 -0.29
C GLY A 112 15.01 -8.14 0.67
N ARG A 113 14.96 -7.32 1.73
CA ARG A 113 15.97 -7.31 2.80
C ARG A 113 16.03 -8.64 3.53
N ALA A 114 14.90 -9.26 3.85
CA ALA A 114 14.85 -10.60 4.43
C ALA A 114 15.48 -11.64 3.49
N THR A 115 15.17 -11.57 2.19
CA THR A 115 15.77 -12.46 1.18
C THR A 115 17.30 -12.35 1.16
N ILE A 116 17.84 -11.14 1.22
CA ILE A 116 19.30 -10.90 1.27
C ILE A 116 19.87 -11.46 2.58
N ALA A 117 19.22 -11.17 3.71
CA ALA A 117 19.67 -11.60 5.03
C ALA A 117 19.62 -13.12 5.21
N ASP A 118 18.72 -13.82 4.53
CA ASP A 118 18.54 -15.27 4.61
C ASP A 118 19.51 -16.07 3.74
N PHE A 119 20.16 -15.43 2.76
CA PHE A 119 21.07 -16.13 1.87
C PHE A 119 22.29 -16.69 2.62
N ARG A 120 22.66 -17.94 2.32
CA ARG A 120 23.79 -18.64 2.92
C ARG A 120 24.68 -19.24 1.85
N GLN A 121 25.98 -19.14 2.04
CA GLN A 121 27.00 -19.87 1.27
C GLN A 121 27.89 -20.60 2.27
N GLU A 122 28.06 -21.92 2.05
CA GLU A 122 28.79 -22.79 2.99
C GLU A 122 28.29 -22.67 4.44
N GLY A 123 26.97 -22.50 4.61
CA GLY A 123 26.31 -22.34 5.92
C GLY A 123 26.44 -20.97 6.56
N SER A 124 27.21 -20.04 5.98
CA SER A 124 27.43 -18.69 6.51
C SER A 124 26.64 -17.63 5.74
N GLN A 125 26.18 -16.58 6.43
CA GLN A 125 25.60 -15.41 5.77
C GLN A 125 26.71 -14.62 5.07
N VAL A 126 26.51 -14.32 3.79
CA VAL A 126 27.52 -13.62 2.97
C VAL A 126 27.08 -12.25 2.46
N ALA A 127 25.82 -11.87 2.69
CA ALA A 127 25.25 -10.57 2.32
C ALA A 127 24.37 -10.02 3.46
N PHE A 128 24.50 -8.73 3.72
CA PHE A 128 23.84 -8.03 4.81
C PHE A 128 23.07 -6.84 4.22
N PRO A 129 21.71 -6.85 4.25
CA PRO A 129 20.93 -5.78 3.64
C PRO A 129 21.23 -4.44 4.30
N VAL A 130 21.17 -3.35 3.53
CA VAL A 130 21.19 -2.01 4.13
C VAL A 130 20.03 -1.86 5.12
N GLU A 131 20.25 -1.05 6.16
CA GLU A 131 19.18 -0.72 7.09
C GLU A 131 18.04 -0.03 6.33
N ALA A 132 16.81 -0.38 6.69
CA ALA A 132 15.66 0.34 6.16
C ALA A 132 15.78 1.79 6.66
N ALA A 133 15.72 2.75 5.75
CA ALA A 133 15.55 4.14 6.14
C ALA A 133 14.29 4.21 7.00
N GLU A 134 14.44 4.68 8.24
CA GLU A 134 13.31 4.89 9.12
C GLU A 134 12.43 5.94 8.45
N ALA A 135 11.28 5.50 7.92
CA ALA A 135 10.35 6.41 7.27
C ALA A 135 9.96 7.46 8.31
N ALA A 136 10.32 8.72 8.04
CA ALA A 136 10.00 9.81 8.94
C ALA A 136 8.49 9.75 9.24
N PRO A 137 8.09 9.86 10.53
CA PRO A 137 6.68 9.77 10.88
C PRO A 137 5.94 10.84 10.09
N VAL A 138 5.01 10.41 9.24
CA VAL A 138 4.09 11.32 8.57
C VAL A 138 3.32 12.03 9.67
N GLN A 139 3.65 13.30 9.91
CA GLN A 139 2.92 14.11 10.87
C GLN A 139 1.52 14.33 10.30
N VAL A 140 0.56 13.55 10.78
CA VAL A 140 -0.85 13.80 10.48
C VAL A 140 -1.24 15.08 11.22
N VAL A 141 -1.30 16.19 10.48
CA VAL A 141 -1.82 17.44 11.02
C VAL A 141 -3.33 17.28 11.15
N ILE A 142 -3.80 17.11 12.38
CA ILE A 142 -5.22 17.01 12.69
C ILE A 142 -5.75 18.43 12.90
N VAL A 143 -6.64 18.84 12.01
CA VAL A 143 -7.30 20.15 12.03
C VAL A 143 -8.75 19.91 12.42
N GLY A 144 -9.26 20.67 13.39
CA GLY A 144 -10.65 20.62 13.85
C GLY A 144 -10.84 21.27 15.21
N ASP A 145 -12.07 21.64 15.54
CA ASP A 145 -12.49 22.16 16.83
C ASP A 145 -12.79 21.01 17.80
N ILE A 146 -11.96 20.89 18.85
CA ILE A 146 -12.08 19.83 19.86
C ILE A 146 -13.39 19.93 20.65
N ASP A 147 -13.84 21.15 20.98
CA ASP A 147 -15.04 21.35 21.79
C ASP A 147 -16.30 21.06 20.98
N ASN A 148 -16.34 21.51 19.71
CA ASN A 148 -17.41 21.15 18.79
C ASN A 148 -17.44 19.63 18.55
N GLY A 149 -16.28 19.01 18.30
CA GLY A 149 -16.14 17.57 18.12
C GLY A 149 -16.65 16.75 19.31
N ARG A 150 -16.38 17.23 20.53
CA ARG A 150 -16.93 16.64 21.75
C ARG A 150 -18.45 16.75 21.78
N GLN A 151 -19.00 17.92 21.48
CA GLN A 151 -20.45 18.15 21.49
C GLN A 151 -21.16 17.27 20.46
N LEU A 152 -20.66 17.22 19.22
CA LEU A 152 -21.16 16.35 18.15
C LEU A 152 -21.13 14.88 18.58
N SER A 153 -20.01 14.42 19.15
CA SER A 153 -19.86 13.04 19.63
C SER A 153 -20.86 12.72 20.75
N MET A 154 -21.08 13.64 21.69
CA MET A 154 -22.05 13.47 22.77
C MET A 154 -23.50 13.44 22.26
N ASN A 155 -23.82 14.23 21.25
CA ASN A 155 -25.18 14.31 20.68
C ASN A 155 -25.52 13.10 19.81
N HIS A 156 -24.56 12.61 19.02
CA HIS A 156 -24.82 11.65 17.96
C HIS A 156 -24.30 10.23 18.25
N CYS A 157 -23.24 10.09 19.04
CA CYS A 157 -22.57 8.80 19.23
C CYS A 157 -22.85 8.15 20.60
N ARG A 158 -23.14 8.97 21.61
CA ARG A 158 -23.30 8.58 23.03
C ARG A 158 -24.30 7.45 23.29
N ARG A 159 -25.34 7.35 22.46
CA ARG A 159 -26.33 6.26 22.57
C ARG A 159 -25.66 4.90 22.39
N CYS A 160 -24.78 4.77 21.40
CA CYS A 160 -24.13 3.49 21.08
C CYS A 160 -22.78 3.34 21.78
N HIS A 161 -21.99 4.42 21.79
CA HIS A 161 -20.64 4.45 22.32
C HIS A 161 -20.57 5.15 23.67
N LYS A 162 -19.68 4.67 24.54
CA LYS A 162 -19.22 5.45 25.68
C LYS A 162 -18.20 6.47 25.17
N VAL A 163 -18.66 7.72 25.00
CA VAL A 163 -17.87 8.84 24.48
C VAL A 163 -17.01 9.45 25.59
N ASP A 164 -17.64 9.80 26.72
CA ASP A 164 -16.96 10.29 27.93
C ASP A 164 -16.89 9.18 28.99
N ARG A 165 -15.73 9.02 29.64
CA ARG A 165 -15.55 8.04 30.73
C ARG A 165 -16.42 8.36 31.94
N ALA A 166 -16.68 9.64 32.21
CA ALA A 166 -17.50 10.08 33.34
C ALA A 166 -18.98 9.67 33.19
N ASP A 167 -19.42 9.41 31.95
CA ASP A 167 -20.80 9.10 31.66
C ASP A 167 -21.13 7.63 31.91
N LYS A 168 -21.41 7.30 33.17
CA LYS A 168 -21.57 5.93 33.65
C LYS A 168 -22.62 5.13 32.88
N TYR A 169 -23.70 5.77 32.46
CA TYR A 169 -24.88 5.14 31.86
C TYR A 169 -24.99 5.30 30.33
N ALA A 170 -23.96 5.84 29.68
CA ALA A 170 -23.88 5.91 28.22
C ALA A 170 -23.40 4.61 27.56
N GLY A 171 -23.76 4.45 26.28
CA GLY A 171 -23.45 3.29 25.46
C GLY A 171 -24.38 2.10 25.71
N ILE A 172 -24.63 1.32 24.66
CA ILE A 172 -25.47 0.11 24.71
C ILE A 172 -24.69 -1.14 25.16
N GLY A 173 -23.42 -1.01 25.54
CA GLY A 173 -22.58 -2.08 26.07
C GLY A 173 -21.99 -3.06 25.05
N ASN A 174 -22.37 -2.98 23.78
CA ASN A 174 -21.86 -3.87 22.72
C ASN A 174 -20.91 -3.17 21.71
N SER A 175 -20.65 -1.88 21.91
CA SER A 175 -19.77 -1.08 21.07
C SER A 175 -18.60 -0.57 21.91
N PRO A 176 -17.36 -0.59 21.40
CA PRO A 176 -16.19 -0.12 22.16
C PRO A 176 -16.31 1.38 22.49
N SER A 177 -15.73 1.79 23.63
CA SER A 177 -15.66 3.21 24.00
C SER A 177 -14.72 3.98 23.08
N PHE A 178 -14.87 5.31 22.99
CA PHE A 178 -13.96 6.14 22.20
C PHE A 178 -12.51 6.00 22.65
N HIS A 179 -12.28 5.99 23.97
CA HIS A 179 -10.95 5.79 24.53
C HIS A 179 -10.35 4.40 24.23
N ALA A 180 -11.18 3.35 24.13
CA ALA A 180 -10.72 2.03 23.71
C ALA A 180 -10.35 2.03 22.23
N MET A 181 -11.20 2.61 21.37
CA MET A 181 -10.88 2.71 19.94
C MET A 181 -9.66 3.57 19.66
N ARG A 182 -9.40 4.57 20.51
CA ARG A 182 -8.23 5.46 20.42
C ARG A 182 -6.89 4.72 20.63
N SER A 183 -6.90 3.52 21.19
CA SER A 183 -5.71 2.68 21.36
C SER A 183 -5.39 1.81 20.15
N PHE A 184 -6.21 1.81 19.10
CA PHE A 184 -5.95 1.01 17.89
C PHE A 184 -4.98 1.73 16.96
N ASP A 185 -4.09 1.00 16.28
CA ASP A 185 -3.12 1.57 15.35
C ASP A 185 -3.81 2.32 14.19
N ASP A 186 -4.98 1.84 13.77
CA ASP A 186 -5.79 2.40 12.68
C ASP A 186 -6.91 3.34 13.16
N TRP A 187 -6.85 3.84 14.41
CA TRP A 187 -7.91 4.68 15.00
C TRP A 187 -8.27 5.87 14.11
N TYR A 188 -7.27 6.53 13.51
CA TYR A 188 -7.47 7.73 12.69
C TYR A 188 -8.39 7.42 11.51
N VAL A 189 -8.08 6.37 10.75
CA VAL A 189 -8.88 5.93 9.59
C VAL A 189 -10.28 5.52 10.03
N ARG A 190 -10.41 4.84 11.17
CA ARG A 190 -11.72 4.43 11.71
C ARG A 190 -12.61 5.65 12.01
N PHE A 191 -12.07 6.68 12.66
CA PHE A 191 -12.81 7.89 13.01
C PHE A 191 -12.97 8.86 11.84
N SER A 192 -12.11 8.83 10.82
CA SER A 192 -12.26 9.67 9.64
C SER A 192 -13.25 9.09 8.61
N THR A 193 -13.60 7.80 8.70
CA THR A 193 -14.43 7.11 7.69
C THR A 193 -15.62 6.33 8.27
N PHE A 194 -15.91 6.44 9.57
CA PHE A 194 -16.94 5.61 10.22
C PHE A 194 -18.30 5.66 9.52
N TYR A 195 -18.69 6.81 8.96
CA TYR A 195 -19.97 7.02 8.27
C TYR A 195 -20.16 6.15 7.01
N ALA A 196 -19.07 5.58 6.48
CA ALA A 196 -19.08 4.72 5.30
C ALA A 196 -19.26 3.22 5.63
N VAL A 197 -19.14 2.80 6.90
CA VAL A 197 -19.20 1.38 7.32
C VAL A 197 -20.41 1.07 8.21
N SER A 198 -20.89 -0.18 8.21
CA SER A 198 -21.99 -0.59 9.10
C SER A 198 -21.58 -0.56 10.58
N PRO A 199 -22.49 -0.24 11.53
CA PRO A 199 -23.89 0.14 11.31
C PRO A 199 -24.09 1.62 10.94
N HIS A 200 -23.06 2.46 11.05
CA HIS A 200 -23.14 3.91 10.82
C HIS A 200 -23.62 4.28 9.42
N LYS A 201 -23.24 3.51 8.39
CA LYS A 201 -23.68 3.78 7.02
C LYS A 201 -25.19 3.70 6.82
N ALA A 202 -25.93 3.03 7.71
CA ALA A 202 -27.38 3.01 7.67
C ALA A 202 -28.02 4.25 8.33
N LEU A 203 -27.28 5.02 9.14
CA LEU A 203 -27.81 6.03 10.04
C LEU A 203 -27.26 7.44 9.80
N ILE A 204 -26.03 7.57 9.31
CA ILE A 204 -25.25 8.83 9.32
C ILE A 204 -24.99 9.31 7.91
N SER A 205 -25.59 10.41 7.46
CA SER A 205 -25.25 11.05 6.19
C SER A 205 -24.20 12.13 6.42
N VAL A 206 -23.23 12.22 5.52
CA VAL A 206 -22.17 13.24 5.60
C VAL A 206 -22.16 14.05 4.32
N GLU A 207 -22.52 15.33 4.41
CA GLU A 207 -22.42 16.27 3.32
C GLU A 207 -20.95 16.50 2.93
N GLY A 208 -20.66 16.55 1.63
CA GLY A 208 -19.30 16.67 1.11
C GLY A 208 -18.52 15.34 1.02
N SER A 209 -19.07 14.22 1.51
CA SER A 209 -18.40 12.91 1.45
C SER A 209 -18.40 12.24 0.07
N GLY A 210 -19.23 12.70 -0.86
CA GLY A 210 -19.47 12.03 -2.14
C GLY A 210 -20.27 10.73 -2.04
N ILE A 211 -20.75 10.35 -0.86
CA ILE A 211 -21.58 9.16 -0.65
C ILE A 211 -23.06 9.54 -0.71
N GLU A 212 -23.75 9.14 -1.79
CA GLU A 212 -25.20 9.29 -1.89
C GLU A 212 -25.93 8.29 -0.98
N LYS A 213 -26.97 8.76 -0.29
CA LYS A 213 -27.82 7.92 0.56
C LYS A 213 -29.28 8.06 0.19
N ASN A 214 -29.93 6.92 -0.01
CA ASN A 214 -31.37 6.86 -0.14
C ASN A 214 -32.02 7.00 1.25
N ARG A 215 -32.43 8.22 1.60
CA ARG A 215 -33.06 8.55 2.89
C ARG A 215 -34.33 7.73 3.16
N ASN A 216 -35.04 7.29 2.12
CA ASN A 216 -36.28 6.50 2.28
C ASN A 216 -36.04 5.11 2.88
N LEU A 217 -34.79 4.64 2.90
CA LEU A 217 -34.42 3.35 3.48
C LEU A 217 -33.97 3.46 4.96
N ILE A 218 -33.88 4.67 5.51
CA ILE A 218 -33.46 4.90 6.89
C ILE A 218 -34.68 4.85 7.81
N ALA A 219 -34.81 3.77 8.57
CA ALA A 219 -35.96 3.50 9.45
C ALA A 219 -35.90 4.22 10.82
N ILE A 220 -34.85 5.01 11.07
CA ILE A 220 -34.59 5.75 12.33
C ILE A 220 -34.27 7.20 11.95
N ALA A 221 -34.42 8.15 12.88
CA ALA A 221 -33.99 9.53 12.65
C ALA A 221 -32.52 9.56 12.16
N PRO A 222 -32.25 10.11 10.96
CA PRO A 222 -30.91 10.18 10.42
C PRO A 222 -30.06 11.18 11.21
N ILE A 223 -28.77 10.91 11.29
CA ILE A 223 -27.76 11.85 11.77
C ILE A 223 -27.17 12.51 10.52
N ASP A 224 -27.25 13.83 10.43
CA ASP A 224 -26.68 14.61 9.35
C ASP A 224 -25.47 15.38 9.89
N LEU A 225 -24.33 15.24 9.21
CA LEU A 225 -23.04 15.86 9.55
C LEU A 225 -22.40 16.43 8.27
N GLU A 226 -21.42 17.29 8.41
CA GLU A 226 -20.53 17.76 7.34
C GLU A 226 -19.13 17.15 7.46
N ILE A 227 -18.30 17.24 6.41
CA ILE A 227 -16.88 16.82 6.50
C ILE A 227 -16.12 17.61 7.58
N SER A 228 -16.45 18.88 7.79
CA SER A 228 -15.96 19.71 8.91
C SER A 228 -16.28 19.08 10.26
N ASP A 229 -17.51 18.61 10.46
CA ASP A 229 -17.91 17.93 11.71
C ASP A 229 -17.11 16.64 11.94
N ILE A 230 -16.81 15.90 10.86
CA ILE A 230 -15.95 14.70 10.96
C ILE A 230 -14.54 15.09 11.44
N ASN A 231 -13.98 16.17 10.90
CA ASN A 231 -12.67 16.67 11.29
C ASN A 231 -12.66 17.10 12.77
N ASP A 232 -13.70 17.77 13.23
CA ASP A 232 -13.87 18.17 14.63
C ASP A 232 -13.98 16.95 15.55
N ILE A 233 -14.78 15.95 15.18
CA ILE A 233 -14.88 14.67 15.92
C ILE A 233 -13.52 13.97 15.98
N VAL A 234 -12.76 13.93 14.88
CA VAL A 234 -11.41 13.33 14.85
C VAL A 234 -10.45 14.13 15.74
N ALA A 235 -10.51 15.46 15.75
CA ALA A 235 -9.72 16.32 16.62
C ALA A 235 -10.02 16.06 18.10
N PHE A 236 -11.30 15.95 18.46
CA PHE A 236 -11.71 15.56 19.80
C PHE A 236 -11.16 14.18 20.18
N VAL A 237 -11.35 13.16 19.34
CA VAL A 237 -10.87 11.80 19.60
C VAL A 237 -9.35 11.75 19.73
N HIS A 238 -8.63 12.52 18.91
CA HIS A 238 -7.19 12.61 18.98
C HIS A 238 -6.69 13.08 20.36
N SER A 239 -7.42 14.03 20.98
CA SER A 239 -7.13 14.58 22.30
C SER A 239 -7.36 13.59 23.46
N LEU A 240 -8.10 12.49 23.21
CA LEU A 240 -8.43 11.53 24.25
C LEU A 240 -7.20 10.69 24.63
N THR A 241 -7.01 10.49 25.94
CA THR A 241 -6.07 9.50 26.43
C THR A 241 -6.54 8.09 26.05
N PRO A 242 -5.75 7.29 25.31
CA PRO A 242 -6.10 5.90 25.01
C PRO A 242 -6.34 5.08 26.30
N LEU A 243 -7.19 4.06 26.22
CA LEU A 243 -7.24 3.04 27.27
C LEU A 243 -6.08 2.06 27.09
N ASP A 244 -5.49 1.64 28.21
CA ASP A 244 -4.66 0.44 28.24
C ASP A 244 -5.60 -0.77 28.19
N LEU A 245 -5.55 -1.51 27.08
CA LEU A 245 -6.34 -2.72 26.87
C LEU A 245 -5.58 -3.99 27.29
N GLY A 246 -4.37 -3.85 27.85
CA GLY A 246 -3.48 -4.95 28.17
C GLY A 246 -2.72 -5.49 26.96
N LYS A 247 -1.90 -6.52 27.19
CA LYS A 247 -1.12 -7.16 26.12
C LYS A 247 -2.03 -7.96 25.18
N PRO A 248 -1.68 -8.07 23.89
CA PRO A 248 -2.37 -8.97 22.97
C PRO A 248 -2.44 -10.40 23.53
N ILE A 249 -3.56 -11.08 23.28
CA ILE A 249 -3.72 -12.48 23.65
C ILE A 249 -2.65 -13.29 22.90
N GLN A 250 -1.74 -13.89 23.65
CA GLN A 250 -0.76 -14.83 23.12
C GLN A 250 -1.50 -16.13 22.77
N PHE A 251 -1.43 -16.57 21.52
CA PHE A 251 -1.85 -17.92 21.20
C PHE A 251 -0.86 -18.89 21.86
N ASN A 252 -1.38 -19.83 22.66
CA ASN A 252 -0.57 -20.92 23.16
C ASN A 252 -0.21 -21.80 21.94
N PRO A 253 1.07 -22.04 21.64
CA PRO A 253 1.50 -22.82 20.47
C PRO A 253 0.98 -24.27 20.52
#